data_AF-A0A178VW19-F1
#
_entry.id   AF-A0A178VW19-F1
#
_cell.length_a   1.000
_cell.length_b   1.000
_cell.length_c   1.000
_cell.angle_alpha   90.00
_cell.angle_beta   90.00
_cell.angle_gamma   90.00
#
_symmetry.space_group_name_H-M   'P 1'
#
loop_
_entity.id
_entity.type
_entity.pdbx_description
1 polymer ?
#
loop_
_entity_poly.entity_id
_entity_poly.type
_entity_poly.pdbx_seq_one_letter_code
_entity_poly.pdbx_strand_id
1 'polypeptide(L)'
;MMATETAPEFVTAMATETERIGNSREVDEEKISRKKNPEEEALEAKCLPGIISAYLNYPKAAEENLKKCERSYQKLSPAHKALVTHFPMKLQRLRR
;
A
#
# COMPACT_ATOMS: atom_id res chain seq x y z
N MET A 1 69.21 -5.47 -18.81
CA MET A 1 67.91 -5.30 -19.50
C MET A 1 67.13 -6.58 -19.23
N MET A 2 65.96 -6.64 -18.61
CA MET A 2 65.07 -5.69 -17.93
C MET A 2 64.41 -6.52 -16.83
N ALA A 3 64.33 -5.99 -15.60
CA ALA A 3 63.44 -6.53 -14.59
C ALA A 3 62.03 -6.07 -14.92
N THR A 4 61.06 -6.97 -14.99
CA THR A 4 59.65 -6.59 -15.05
C THR A 4 58.98 -7.15 -13.80
N GLU A 5 58.69 -6.23 -12.90
CA GLU A 5 57.98 -6.41 -11.65
C GLU A 5 56.61 -7.04 -11.88
N THR A 6 56.34 -8.12 -11.17
CA THR A 6 55.01 -8.67 -10.96
C THR A 6 54.36 -7.93 -9.79
N ALA A 7 53.30 -7.16 -10.07
CA ALA A 7 52.37 -6.58 -9.09
C ALA A 7 50.94 -6.59 -9.67
N PRO A 8 49.89 -6.58 -8.83
CA PRO A 8 48.78 -7.52 -8.92
C PRO A 8 47.60 -7.03 -9.77
N GLU A 9 46.96 -7.96 -10.49
CA GLU A 9 45.63 -7.78 -11.06
C GLU A 9 44.58 -7.87 -9.95
N PHE A 10 44.27 -6.75 -9.30
CA PHE A 10 43.00 -6.59 -8.58
C PHE A 10 42.08 -5.71 -9.41
N VAL A 11 41.31 -6.30 -10.33
CA VAL A 11 40.02 -5.74 -10.77
C VAL A 11 39.14 -6.91 -11.25
N THR A 12 38.40 -7.54 -10.34
CA THR A 12 37.29 -8.42 -10.74
C THR A 12 35.97 -7.67 -10.58
N ALA A 13 35.44 -7.26 -11.73
CA ALA A 13 34.04 -7.07 -12.07
C ALA A 13 33.14 -6.33 -11.07
N MET A 14 33.02 -5.01 -11.26
CA MET A 14 31.77 -4.30 -10.94
C MET A 14 30.74 -4.70 -12.01
N ALA A 15 29.97 -5.74 -11.73
CA ALA A 15 28.78 -6.05 -12.53
C ALA A 15 27.84 -4.84 -12.47
N THR A 16 27.56 -4.27 -13.64
CA THR A 16 26.63 -3.15 -13.84
C THR A 16 25.27 -3.50 -13.24
N GLU A 17 24.79 -2.61 -12.37
CA GLU A 17 23.52 -2.67 -11.63
C GLU A 17 22.28 -2.88 -12.52
N THR A 18 22.42 -2.69 -13.83
CA THR A 18 21.38 -2.89 -14.85
C THR A 18 21.02 -4.35 -15.13
N GLU A 19 21.83 -5.34 -14.75
CA GLU A 19 21.45 -6.77 -14.86
C GLU A 19 20.52 -7.25 -13.73
N ARG A 20 20.43 -6.54 -12.60
CA ARG A 20 19.59 -6.99 -11.47
C ARG A 20 18.09 -6.76 -11.69
N ILE A 21 17.72 -5.84 -12.58
CA ILE A 21 16.32 -5.48 -12.82
C ILE A 21 15.65 -6.47 -13.77
N GLY A 22 16.40 -7.13 -14.67
CA GLY A 22 15.89 -8.18 -15.55
C GLY A 22 15.47 -9.46 -14.80
N ASN A 23 16.32 -9.94 -13.89
CA ASN A 23 16.06 -11.18 -13.14
C ASN A 23 14.93 -11.08 -12.11
N SER A 24 14.48 -9.87 -11.74
CA SER A 24 13.41 -9.73 -10.75
C SER A 24 12.02 -9.99 -11.34
N ARG A 25 11.84 -9.83 -12.66
CA ARG A 25 10.56 -10.05 -13.34
C ARG A 25 10.30 -11.52 -13.65
N GLU A 26 11.36 -12.27 -13.95
CA GLU A 26 11.28 -13.69 -14.34
C GLU A 26 11.11 -14.62 -13.12
N VAL A 27 11.72 -14.25 -11.98
CA VAL A 27 11.65 -15.04 -10.74
C VAL A 27 10.29 -14.90 -10.03
N ASP A 28 9.51 -13.87 -10.35
CA ASP A 28 8.17 -13.67 -9.76
C ASP A 28 7.11 -14.53 -10.47
N GLU A 29 7.16 -14.64 -11.80
CA GLU A 29 6.21 -15.49 -12.55
C GLU A 29 6.40 -16.99 -12.25
N GLU A 30 7.64 -17.45 -12.09
CA GLU A 30 7.93 -18.87 -11.80
C GLU A 30 7.54 -19.27 -10.36
N LYS A 31 7.57 -18.34 -9.39
CA LYS A 31 7.10 -18.60 -8.02
C LYS A 31 5.59 -18.48 -7.85
N ILE A 32 4.91 -17.71 -8.71
CA ILE A 32 3.44 -17.66 -8.78
C ILE A 32 2.86 -18.94 -9.44
N SER A 33 3.69 -19.68 -10.18
CA SER A 33 3.36 -20.99 -10.80
C SER A 33 3.35 -22.18 -9.81
N ARG A 34 3.23 -21.94 -8.50
CA ARG A 34 2.75 -22.97 -7.58
C ARG A 34 1.27 -23.13 -7.86
N LYS A 35 0.89 -24.16 -8.63
CA LYS A 35 -0.50 -24.54 -8.99
C LYS A 35 -1.51 -23.95 -7.98
N LYS A 36 -2.10 -22.79 -8.31
CA LYS A 36 -3.13 -22.19 -7.49
C LYS A 36 -4.27 -23.20 -7.38
N ASN A 37 -4.79 -23.42 -6.18
CA ASN A 37 -5.92 -24.31 -6.02
C ASN A 37 -7.09 -23.73 -6.85
N PRO A 38 -7.66 -24.46 -7.82
CA PRO A 38 -8.71 -23.93 -8.69
C PRO A 38 -9.93 -23.44 -7.89
N GLU A 39 -10.17 -24.00 -6.71
CA GLU A 39 -11.23 -23.53 -5.80
C GLU A 39 -10.92 -22.17 -5.20
N GLU A 40 -9.66 -21.92 -4.83
CA GLU A 40 -9.19 -20.62 -4.31
C GLU A 40 -9.23 -19.57 -5.40
N GLU A 41 -8.76 -19.89 -6.61
CA GLU A 41 -8.81 -18.99 -7.76
C GLU A 41 -10.26 -18.60 -8.12
N ALA A 42 -11.17 -19.57 -8.09
CA ALA A 42 -12.59 -19.31 -8.31
C ALA A 42 -13.20 -18.44 -7.19
N LEU A 43 -12.74 -18.58 -5.95
CA LEU A 43 -13.18 -17.74 -4.83
C LEU A 43 -12.61 -16.33 -4.93
N GLU A 44 -11.33 -16.19 -5.27
CA GLU A 44 -10.68 -14.90 -5.54
C GLU A 44 -11.41 -14.15 -6.65
N ALA A 45 -11.69 -14.82 -7.78
CA ALA A 45 -12.43 -14.24 -8.88
C ALA A 45 -13.85 -13.77 -8.47
N LYS A 46 -14.50 -14.46 -7.53
CA LYS A 46 -15.81 -14.07 -6.99
C LYS A 46 -15.72 -12.90 -6.00
N CYS A 47 -14.70 -12.87 -5.14
CA CYS A 47 -14.56 -11.86 -4.09
C CYS A 47 -13.94 -10.55 -4.59
N LEU A 48 -13.01 -10.61 -5.55
CA LEU A 48 -12.24 -9.48 -6.04
C LEU A 48 -13.12 -8.31 -6.52
N PRO A 49 -14.21 -8.51 -7.29
CA PRO A 49 -15.10 -7.42 -7.68
C PRO A 49 -15.76 -6.72 -6.49
N GLY A 50 -16.10 -7.47 -5.44
CA GLY A 50 -16.67 -6.93 -4.21
C GLY A 50 -15.66 -6.08 -3.45
N ILE A 51 -14.41 -6.53 -3.37
CA ILE A 51 -13.32 -5.76 -2.75
C ILE A 51 -13.08 -4.47 -3.53
N ILE A 52 -12.93 -4.54 -4.86
CA ILE A 52 -12.76 -3.37 -5.72
C ILE A 52 -13.92 -2.40 -5.54
N SER A 53 -15.16 -2.89 -5.55
CA SER A 53 -16.35 -2.06 -5.34
C SER A 53 -16.34 -1.37 -3.97
N ALA A 54 -15.89 -2.04 -2.92
CA ALA A 54 -15.76 -1.45 -1.59
C ALA A 54 -14.75 -0.30 -1.56
N TYR A 55 -13.60 -0.46 -2.23
CA TYR A 55 -12.60 0.61 -2.36
C TYR A 55 -13.16 1.80 -3.17
N LEU A 56 -13.85 1.53 -4.28
CA LEU A 56 -14.49 2.59 -5.07
C LEU A 56 -15.59 3.33 -4.29
N ASN A 57 -16.33 2.61 -3.43
CA ASN A 57 -17.39 3.19 -2.61
C ASN A 57 -16.89 3.81 -1.29
N TYR A 58 -15.62 3.60 -0.93
CA TYR A 58 -15.07 4.04 0.35
C TYR A 58 -15.25 5.55 0.63
N PRO A 59 -15.01 6.47 -0.32
CA PRO A 59 -15.18 7.90 -0.05
C PRO A 59 -16.61 8.27 0.37
N LYS A 60 -17.62 7.65 -0.25
CA LYS A 60 -19.03 7.87 0.10
C LYS A 60 -19.36 7.34 1.49
N ALA A 61 -18.91 6.12 1.79
CA ALA A 61 -19.12 5.50 3.10
C ALA A 61 -18.42 6.29 4.22
N ALA A 62 -17.21 6.81 3.95
CA ALA A 62 -16.46 7.64 4.89
C ALA A 62 -17.21 8.95 5.20
N GLU A 63 -17.72 9.65 4.18
CA GLU A 63 -18.50 10.88 4.38
C GLU A 63 -19.80 10.63 5.17
N GLU A 64 -20.50 9.53 4.93
CA GLU A 64 -21.68 9.16 5.71
C GLU A 64 -21.36 8.94 7.19
N ASN A 65 -20.21 8.34 7.49
CA ASN A 65 -19.75 8.17 8.87
C ASN A 65 -19.44 9.50 9.53
N LEU A 66 -18.76 10.42 8.82
CA LEU A 66 -18.52 11.77 9.34
C LEU A 66 -19.83 12.51 9.61
N LYS A 67 -20.81 12.45 8.71
CA LYS A 67 -22.14 13.02 8.92
C LYS A 67 -22.86 12.46 10.15
N LYS A 68 -22.72 11.16 10.44
CA LYS A 68 -23.26 10.56 11.67
C LYS A 68 -22.60 11.17 12.91
N CYS A 69 -21.28 11.32 12.92
CA CYS A 69 -20.54 11.96 14.01
C CYS A 69 -20.97 13.43 14.21
N GLU A 70 -21.15 14.19 13.12
CA GLU A 70 -21.63 15.58 13.18
C GLU A 70 -23.01 15.68 13.81
N ARG A 71 -23.96 14.83 13.38
CA ARG A 71 -25.31 14.78 13.97
C ARG A 71 -25.26 14.46 15.45
N SER A 72 -24.42 13.52 15.86
CA SER A 72 -24.25 13.18 17.28
C SER A 72 -23.66 14.36 18.07
N TYR A 73 -22.66 15.05 17.52
CA TYR A 73 -22.09 16.24 18.14
C TYR A 73 -23.11 17.37 18.26
N GLN A 74 -23.95 17.60 17.24
CA GLN A 74 -24.99 18.61 17.27
C GLN A 74 -25.99 18.39 18.42
N LYS A 75 -26.29 17.13 18.75
CA LYS A 75 -27.19 16.74 19.85
C LYS A 75 -26.61 16.95 21.24
N LEU A 76 -25.29 17.17 21.38
CA LEU A 76 -24.67 17.39 22.68
C LEU A 76 -25.11 18.72 23.31
N SER A 77 -25.23 18.72 24.64
CA SER A 77 -25.43 19.94 25.42
C SER A 77 -24.23 20.89 25.28
N PRO A 78 -24.40 22.21 25.50
CA PRO A 78 -23.30 23.16 25.47
C PRO A 78 -22.14 22.80 26.42
N ALA A 79 -22.45 22.30 27.61
CA ALA A 79 -21.46 21.87 28.59
C ALA A 79 -20.57 20.74 28.05
N HIS A 80 -21.16 19.74 27.38
CA HIS A 80 -20.38 18.65 26.77
C HIS A 80 -19.60 19.12 25.53
N LYS A 81 -20.16 20.02 24.72
CA LYS A 81 -19.44 20.61 23.57
C LYS A 81 -18.20 21.38 24.01
N ALA A 82 -18.25 22.05 25.17
CA ALA A 82 -17.11 22.76 25.74
C ALA A 82 -15.93 21.82 26.11
N LEU A 83 -16.18 20.53 26.36
CA LEU A 83 -15.12 19.53 26.61
C LEU A 83 -14.44 19.07 25.31
N VAL A 84 -15.11 19.20 24.16
CA VAL A 84 -14.66 18.68 22.86
C VAL A 84 -14.64 19.76 21.78
N THR A 85 -14.11 20.94 22.11
CA THR A 85 -14.04 22.11 21.21
C THR A 85 -13.28 21.86 19.92
N HIS A 86 -12.31 20.95 19.93
CA HIS A 86 -11.49 20.57 18.77
C HIS A 86 -12.22 19.63 17.80
N PHE A 87 -13.37 19.06 18.20
CA PHE A 87 -14.04 18.02 17.44
C PHE A 87 -14.51 18.46 16.04
N PRO A 88 -15.13 19.65 15.85
CA PRO A 88 -15.51 20.12 14.51
C PRO A 88 -14.32 20.24 13.56
N MET A 89 -13.20 20.77 14.05
CA MET A 89 -11.96 20.90 13.27
C MET A 89 -11.40 19.53 12.89
N LYS A 90 -11.46 18.55 13.81
CA LYS A 90 -11.07 17.16 13.51
C LYS A 90 -11.90 16.57 12.37
N LEU A 91 -13.23 16.76 12.40
CA LEU A 91 -14.11 16.27 11.33
C LEU A 91 -13.83 16.95 9.99
N GLN A 92 -13.53 18.25 9.99
CA GLN A 92 -13.15 18.97 8.77
C GLN A 92 -11.83 18.44 8.18
N ARG A 93 -10.84 18.14 9.03
CA ARG A 93 -9.54 17.59 8.59
C ARG A 93 -9.70 16.19 7.99
N LEU A 94 -10.60 15.37 8.52
CA LEU A 94 -10.87 14.02 8.01
C LEU A 94 -11.55 13.98 6.63
N ARG A 95 -12.05 15.12 6.14
CA ARG A 95 -12.61 15.23 4.78
C ARG A 95 -11.59 15.60 3.71
N ARG A 96 -10.40 16.05 4.11
CA ARG A 96 -9.31 16.45 3.21
C ARG A 96 -8.41 15.27 2.98
#